data_AF-A0A8T3LQ05-F1
#
_entry.id   AF-A0A8T3LQ05-F1
#
_cell.length_a   1.000
_cell.length_b   1.000
_cell.length_c   1.000
_cell.angle_alpha   90.00
_cell.angle_beta   90.00
_cell.angle_gamma   90.00
#
_symmetry.space_group_name_H-M   'P 1'
#
loop_
_entity.id
_entity.type
_entity.pdbx_description
1 polymer ?
#
loop_
_entity_poly.entity_id
_entity_poly.type
_entity_poly.pdbx_seq_one_letter_code
_entity_poly.pdbx_strand_id
1 'polypeptide(L)'
;MRHLRISAAPALILALVLAGCGGASSTDATEEETDTNPTTAATDDTSTDGGSAGGSDGDATASVEVTVSGGAFAGTYSGSVPDGGCSRGATGDNTFGLQYSTSEDVELSSLQLVVNDADAATGGGTDDFMTSLTFGDLLGGTTVDIEPPESNGTGTVSVDDRGDTATISIDGETSDGAAIDATVECHSVFDFGG
;
A
#
# COMPACT_ATOMS: atom_id res chain seq x y z
N MET A 1 -49.37 10.26 13.92
CA MET A 1 -49.48 8.98 14.65
C MET A 1 -49.01 7.85 13.75
N ARG A 2 -48.32 6.85 14.31
CA ARG A 2 -47.60 5.71 13.70
C ARG A 2 -46.16 6.04 13.26
N HIS A 3 -45.12 5.28 13.60
CA HIS A 3 -44.84 4.38 14.73
C HIS A 3 -43.30 4.34 14.83
N LEU A 4 -42.79 4.56 16.04
CA LEU A 4 -41.40 4.33 16.44
C LEU A 4 -41.01 2.87 16.20
N ARG A 5 -39.83 2.60 15.65
CA ARG A 5 -39.14 1.31 15.83
C ARG A 5 -37.69 1.56 16.23
N ILE A 6 -37.48 1.46 17.54
CA ILE A 6 -36.20 1.29 18.21
C ILE A 6 -35.75 -0.14 17.93
N SER A 7 -34.53 -0.31 17.42
CA SER A 7 -33.84 -1.60 17.46
C SER A 7 -32.51 -1.39 18.17
N ALA A 8 -32.40 -2.00 19.35
CA ALA A 8 -31.22 -2.01 20.19
C ALA A 8 -30.75 -3.47 20.30
N ALA A 9 -29.44 -3.71 20.15
CA ALA A 9 -28.67 -4.80 20.75
C ALA A 9 -27.27 -4.89 20.08
N PRO A 10 -26.28 -5.57 20.69
CA PRO A 10 -25.86 -5.51 22.08
C PRO A 10 -24.35 -5.25 22.21
N ALA A 11 -23.93 -4.68 23.34
CA ALA A 11 -22.52 -4.52 23.70
C ALA A 11 -21.88 -5.89 24.01
N LEU A 12 -20.83 -6.25 23.27
CA LEU A 12 -19.98 -7.40 23.58
C LEU A 12 -18.80 -6.92 24.44
N ILE A 13 -18.80 -7.32 25.72
CA ILE A 13 -17.70 -7.10 26.66
C ILE A 13 -16.68 -8.22 26.42
N LEU A 14 -15.48 -7.88 25.94
CA LEU A 14 -14.36 -8.81 25.86
C LEU A 14 -13.39 -8.57 27.03
N ALA A 15 -13.18 -9.62 27.81
CA ALA A 15 -12.42 -9.60 29.06
C ALA A 15 -10.89 -9.72 28.82
N LEU A 16 -10.13 -8.88 29.54
CA LEU A 16 -8.69 -8.97 29.71
C LEU A 16 -8.26 -10.31 30.36
N VAL A 17 -7.16 -10.88 29.87
CA VAL A 17 -6.34 -11.84 30.61
C VAL A 17 -4.90 -11.31 30.68
N LEU A 18 -4.49 -10.85 31.86
CA LEU A 18 -3.08 -10.72 32.24
C LEU A 18 -2.59 -12.06 32.80
N ALA A 19 -1.42 -12.54 32.36
CA ALA A 19 -0.43 -13.25 33.21
C ALA A 19 0.77 -13.69 32.38
N GLY A 20 1.98 -13.24 32.74
CA GLY A 20 3.23 -13.72 32.13
C GLY A 20 4.47 -13.02 32.67
N CYS A 21 4.74 -13.18 33.97
CA CYS A 21 5.97 -12.74 34.63
C CYS A 21 6.94 -13.93 34.75
N GLY A 22 8.23 -13.70 34.50
CA GLY A 22 9.34 -14.62 34.78
C GLY A 22 10.27 -14.77 33.59
N GLY A 23 11.59 -14.62 33.69
CA GLY A 23 12.49 -14.44 34.82
C GLY A 23 13.92 -14.30 34.25
N ALA A 24 14.75 -13.59 35.00
CA ALA A 24 16.14 -13.26 34.64
C ALA A 24 17.06 -14.48 34.57
N SER A 25 18.14 -14.37 33.77
CA SER A 25 19.51 -14.72 34.19
C SER A 25 20.52 -14.19 33.18
N SER A 26 21.36 -13.27 33.63
CA SER A 26 22.61 -12.87 32.99
C SER A 26 23.60 -14.04 32.99
N THR A 27 24.42 -14.17 31.94
CA THR A 27 25.71 -14.87 32.00
C THR A 27 26.72 -14.12 31.15
N ASP A 28 27.90 -14.06 31.73
CA ASP A 28 29.05 -13.20 31.50
C ASP A 28 29.90 -13.63 30.30
N ALA A 29 30.91 -12.80 30.01
CA ALA A 29 31.73 -12.73 28.83
C ALA A 29 32.59 -13.96 28.52
N THR A 30 32.99 -14.12 27.26
CA THR A 30 34.32 -14.59 26.88
C THR A 30 34.71 -13.94 25.55
N GLU A 31 35.69 -13.04 25.62
CA GLU A 31 36.49 -12.59 24.49
C GLU A 31 37.44 -13.72 24.09
N GLU A 32 37.50 -14.07 22.81
CA GLU A 32 38.70 -14.68 22.23
C GLU A 32 38.87 -14.12 20.82
N GLU A 33 39.89 -13.27 20.67
CA GLU A 33 40.40 -12.82 19.39
C GLU A 33 41.12 -13.98 18.69
N THR A 34 40.87 -14.18 17.41
CA THR A 34 41.89 -14.77 16.52
C THR A 34 41.75 -14.18 15.13
N ASP A 35 42.63 -13.23 14.86
CA ASP A 35 43.04 -12.78 13.53
C ASP A 35 43.51 -13.95 12.66
N THR A 36 42.98 -14.07 11.43
CA THR A 36 43.75 -14.54 10.26
C THR A 36 43.03 -14.21 8.96
N ASN A 37 43.55 -13.19 8.28
CA ASN A 37 43.25 -12.78 6.90
C ASN A 37 44.02 -13.69 5.88
N PRO A 38 43.89 -13.49 4.56
CA PRO A 38 42.79 -13.83 3.64
C PRO A 38 43.12 -15.04 2.72
N THR A 39 42.11 -15.60 2.04
CA THR A 39 42.32 -16.43 0.84
C THR A 39 41.30 -16.09 -0.24
N THR A 40 41.82 -15.78 -1.42
CA THR A 40 41.11 -15.46 -2.66
C THR A 40 40.94 -16.71 -3.52
N ALA A 41 39.70 -17.02 -3.92
CA ALA A 41 39.27 -17.68 -5.17
C ALA A 41 37.72 -17.74 -5.15
N ALA A 42 36.99 -16.95 -5.94
CA ALA A 42 36.60 -17.12 -7.35
C ALA A 42 35.49 -18.18 -7.59
N THR A 43 34.30 -17.64 -7.89
CA THR A 43 33.27 -18.04 -8.90
C THR A 43 32.39 -19.29 -8.69
N ASP A 44 31.09 -19.05 -8.52
CA ASP A 44 29.93 -19.62 -9.26
C ASP A 44 28.66 -19.12 -8.52
N ASP A 45 28.05 -18.00 -8.91
CA ASP A 45 27.09 -17.82 -10.01
C ASP A 45 25.95 -18.85 -10.00
N THR A 46 24.89 -18.52 -9.26
CA THR A 46 23.53 -18.97 -9.58
C THR A 46 22.58 -17.83 -9.21
N SER A 47 22.60 -16.82 -10.06
CA SER A 47 21.53 -15.83 -10.16
C SER A 47 20.23 -16.60 -10.46
N THR A 48 19.32 -16.65 -9.50
CA THR A 48 17.95 -17.09 -9.77
C THR A 48 17.23 -15.89 -10.35
N ASP A 49 17.32 -15.82 -11.67
CA ASP A 49 16.61 -14.89 -12.54
C ASP A 49 15.11 -15.17 -12.42
N GLY A 50 14.47 -14.50 -11.45
CA GLY A 50 13.02 -14.38 -11.36
C GLY A 50 12.57 -13.43 -12.46
N GLY A 51 12.57 -13.92 -13.70
CA GLY A 51 12.13 -13.19 -14.87
C GLY A 51 10.70 -12.71 -14.69
N SER A 52 10.56 -11.44 -14.28
CA SER A 52 9.35 -10.67 -14.54
C SER A 52 9.24 -10.54 -16.06
N ALA A 53 8.24 -11.20 -16.61
CA ALA A 53 8.03 -11.28 -18.05
C ALA A 53 7.83 -9.86 -18.59
N GLY A 54 8.78 -9.41 -19.41
CA GLY A 54 8.63 -8.20 -20.19
C GLY A 54 7.42 -8.29 -21.12
N GLY A 55 6.48 -7.39 -20.92
CA GLY A 55 5.62 -6.85 -21.96
C GLY A 55 6.11 -5.45 -22.29
N SER A 56 6.79 -5.29 -23.43
CA SER A 56 6.94 -3.98 -24.06
C SER A 56 5.62 -3.64 -24.75
N ASP A 57 4.68 -3.10 -23.99
CA ASP A 57 3.47 -2.47 -24.51
C ASP A 57 3.63 -0.96 -24.29
N GLY A 58 3.56 -0.20 -25.38
CA GLY A 58 3.95 1.22 -25.41
C GLY A 58 3.17 2.09 -24.43
N ASP A 59 3.84 3.18 -24.01
CA ASP A 59 3.22 4.42 -23.53
C ASP A 59 2.31 4.33 -22.30
N ALA A 60 2.35 3.28 -21.48
CA ALA A 60 1.64 3.31 -20.19
C ALA A 60 2.21 4.43 -19.30
N THR A 61 1.35 5.31 -18.80
CA THR A 61 1.71 6.42 -17.91
C THR A 61 1.81 5.99 -16.46
N ALA A 62 1.26 4.82 -16.09
CA ALA A 62 1.56 4.14 -14.83
C ALA A 62 1.30 2.62 -14.86
N SER A 63 2.00 1.87 -14.02
CA SER A 63 1.73 0.45 -13.70
C SER A 63 1.25 0.32 -12.25
N VAL A 64 0.35 -0.61 -11.98
CA VAL A 64 -0.26 -0.83 -10.65
C VAL A 64 -0.15 -2.31 -10.31
N GLU A 65 0.43 -2.60 -9.14
CA GLU A 65 0.45 -3.93 -8.54
C GLU A 65 -0.18 -3.84 -7.15
N VAL A 66 -1.15 -4.70 -6.85
CA VAL A 66 -1.85 -4.74 -5.57
C VAL A 66 -1.90 -6.17 -5.07
N THR A 67 -1.42 -6.41 -3.85
CA THR A 67 -1.60 -7.66 -3.12
C THR A 67 -2.56 -7.43 -1.97
N VAL A 68 -3.61 -8.24 -1.91
CA VAL A 68 -4.60 -8.25 -0.84
C VAL A 68 -4.46 -9.56 -0.06
N SER A 69 -4.24 -9.44 1.24
CA SER A 69 -4.15 -10.57 2.17
C SER A 69 -5.35 -10.60 3.11
N GLY A 70 -6.13 -11.68 3.06
CA GLY A 70 -7.35 -11.84 3.85
C GLY A 70 -8.60 -11.23 3.19
N GLY A 71 -9.76 -11.47 3.78
CA GLY A 71 -11.04 -10.99 3.24
C GLY A 71 -11.53 -11.74 1.99
N ALA A 72 -12.58 -11.19 1.37
CA ALA A 72 -13.22 -11.77 0.17
C ALA A 72 -12.43 -11.52 -1.13
N PHE A 73 -11.54 -10.53 -1.12
CA PHE A 73 -10.76 -10.08 -2.28
C PHE A 73 -9.28 -10.45 -2.13
N ALA A 74 -8.95 -11.50 -1.38
CA ALA A 74 -7.56 -11.94 -1.25
C ALA A 74 -7.01 -12.39 -2.62
N GLY A 75 -5.88 -11.85 -3.02
CA GLY A 75 -5.30 -12.08 -4.35
C GLY A 75 -4.19 -11.09 -4.68
N THR A 76 -3.60 -11.26 -5.86
CA THR A 76 -2.67 -10.30 -6.45
C THR A 76 -3.28 -9.81 -7.76
N TYR A 77 -3.28 -8.50 -7.94
CA TYR A 77 -3.93 -7.80 -9.03
C TYR A 77 -2.93 -6.87 -9.69
N SER A 78 -2.99 -6.80 -11.01
CA SER A 78 -2.16 -5.90 -11.80
C SER A 78 -3.01 -5.08 -12.75
N GLY A 79 -2.54 -3.87 -13.04
CA GLY A 79 -3.20 -2.92 -13.93
C GLY A 79 -2.18 -2.01 -14.61
N SER A 80 -2.59 -1.41 -15.71
CA SER A 80 -1.80 -0.37 -16.39
C SER A 80 -2.71 0.79 -16.77
N VAL A 81 -2.18 2.00 -16.69
CA VAL A 81 -2.83 3.24 -17.06
C VAL A 81 -2.23 3.68 -18.39
N PRO A 82 -3.00 3.74 -19.49
CA PRO A 82 -2.48 4.23 -20.76
C PRO A 82 -2.31 5.75 -20.79
N ASP A 83 -3.12 6.50 -20.02
CA ASP A 83 -3.08 7.95 -19.95
C ASP A 83 -3.33 8.46 -18.53
N GLY A 84 -2.54 9.41 -18.04
CA GLY A 84 -2.78 10.02 -16.74
C GLY A 84 -2.25 9.20 -15.56
N GLY A 85 -2.88 9.36 -14.40
CA GLY A 85 -2.54 8.61 -13.19
C GLY A 85 -2.11 9.56 -12.09
N CYS A 86 -0.83 9.90 -12.04
CA CYS A 86 -0.24 10.54 -10.89
C CYS A 86 -0.16 12.06 -11.03
N SER A 87 -0.39 12.78 -9.94
CA SER A 87 -0.42 14.24 -9.95
C SER A 87 0.06 14.87 -8.66
N ARG A 88 0.72 16.03 -8.77
CA ARG A 88 0.99 16.96 -7.66
C ARG A 88 0.00 18.11 -7.67
N GLY A 89 -0.43 18.51 -6.48
CA GLY A 89 -1.21 19.73 -6.33
C GLY A 89 -2.64 19.66 -6.86
N ALA A 90 -3.11 18.49 -7.32
CA ALA A 90 -4.42 18.36 -7.96
C ALA A 90 -5.59 18.61 -6.99
N THR A 91 -5.40 18.34 -5.70
CA THR A 91 -6.41 18.49 -4.65
C THR A 91 -6.09 19.61 -3.65
N GLY A 92 -4.97 20.31 -3.81
CA GLY A 92 -4.54 21.41 -2.94
C GLY A 92 -3.01 21.51 -2.84
N ASP A 93 -2.51 22.54 -2.16
CA ASP A 93 -1.07 22.70 -1.89
C ASP A 93 -0.54 21.50 -1.07
N ASN A 94 0.70 21.08 -1.31
CA ASN A 94 1.33 19.92 -0.64
C ASN A 94 0.54 18.59 -0.77
N THR A 95 -0.13 18.36 -1.89
CA THR A 95 -0.87 17.11 -2.15
C THR A 95 -0.23 16.28 -3.27
N PHE A 96 -0.37 14.97 -3.16
CA PHE A 96 -0.06 14.01 -4.23
C PHE A 96 -1.27 13.11 -4.46
N GLY A 97 -1.49 12.65 -5.69
CA GLY A 97 -2.64 11.81 -6.00
C GLY A 97 -2.38 10.84 -7.13
N LEU A 98 -3.23 9.83 -7.20
CA LEU A 98 -3.30 8.86 -8.28
C LEU A 98 -4.77 8.60 -8.63
N GLN A 99 -5.05 8.57 -9.93
CA GLN A 99 -6.33 8.10 -10.46
C GLN A 99 -6.09 7.02 -11.52
N TYR A 100 -6.36 5.77 -11.17
CA TYR A 100 -6.46 4.65 -12.10
C TYR A 100 -7.92 4.22 -12.22
N SER A 101 -8.37 4.01 -13.45
CA SER A 101 -9.63 3.34 -13.75
C SER A 101 -9.54 2.71 -15.14
N THR A 102 -10.14 1.55 -15.33
CA THR A 102 -10.24 0.92 -16.64
C THR A 102 -11.68 0.49 -16.95
N SER A 103 -12.04 0.51 -18.23
CA SER A 103 -13.30 -0.04 -18.74
C SER A 103 -13.16 -1.50 -19.17
N GLU A 104 -11.96 -2.06 -19.10
CA GLU A 104 -11.71 -3.47 -19.40
C GLU A 104 -12.27 -4.37 -18.30
N ASP A 105 -12.63 -5.60 -18.67
CA ASP A 105 -13.11 -6.61 -17.74
C ASP A 105 -11.91 -7.23 -17.00
N VAL A 106 -11.47 -6.54 -15.94
CA VAL A 106 -10.36 -6.91 -15.07
C VAL A 106 -10.82 -7.01 -13.62
N GLU A 107 -10.05 -7.71 -12.79
CA GLU A 107 -10.40 -7.91 -11.39
C GLU A 107 -10.21 -6.63 -10.54
N LEU A 108 -9.25 -5.77 -10.87
CA LEU A 108 -9.07 -4.44 -10.24
C LEU A 108 -9.42 -3.35 -11.27
N SER A 109 -10.61 -2.79 -11.17
CA SER A 109 -11.12 -1.81 -12.15
C SER A 109 -10.80 -0.36 -11.80
N SER A 110 -10.48 -0.05 -10.55
CA SER A 110 -10.14 1.31 -10.11
C SER A 110 -9.25 1.33 -8.87
N LEU A 111 -8.36 2.31 -8.82
CA LEU A 111 -7.57 2.69 -7.65
C LEU A 111 -7.48 4.23 -7.65
N GLN A 112 -8.07 4.85 -6.63
CA GLN A 112 -7.97 6.29 -6.40
C GLN A 112 -7.19 6.52 -5.11
N LEU A 113 -6.22 7.43 -5.14
CA LEU A 113 -5.44 7.82 -3.96
C LEU A 113 -5.34 9.35 -3.89
N VAL A 114 -5.51 9.87 -2.69
CA VAL A 114 -5.19 11.25 -2.32
C VAL A 114 -4.29 11.22 -1.08
N VAL A 115 -3.13 11.85 -1.19
CA VAL A 115 -2.18 12.08 -0.09
C VAL A 115 -2.25 13.56 0.26
N ASN A 116 -2.64 13.87 1.49
CA ASN A 116 -2.85 15.26 1.93
C ASN A 116 -1.57 15.91 2.48
N ASP A 117 -0.52 15.13 2.74
CA ASP A 117 0.80 15.60 3.13
C ASP A 117 1.91 14.94 2.30
N ALA A 118 2.17 15.50 1.11
CA ALA A 118 3.14 14.98 0.16
C ALA A 118 4.59 15.06 0.69
N ASP A 119 4.94 16.12 1.42
CA ASP A 119 6.23 16.28 2.08
C ASP A 119 6.48 15.14 3.08
N ALA A 120 5.49 14.79 3.91
CA ALA A 120 5.62 13.64 4.82
C ALA A 120 5.73 12.31 4.06
N ALA A 121 4.91 12.12 3.01
CA ALA A 121 4.94 10.91 2.19
C ALA A 121 6.30 10.68 1.51
N THR A 122 6.95 11.76 1.05
CA THR A 122 8.30 11.70 0.46
C THR A 122 9.41 11.61 1.51
N GLY A 123 9.14 12.05 2.75
CA GLY A 123 10.06 12.01 3.88
C GLY A 123 10.16 10.65 4.61
N GLY A 124 9.40 9.64 4.19
CA GLY A 124 9.42 8.30 4.78
C GLY A 124 8.05 7.67 5.03
N GLY A 125 6.96 8.41 4.77
CA GLY A 125 5.60 7.90 4.80
C GLY A 125 4.65 8.78 5.62
N THR A 126 3.36 8.72 5.29
CA THR A 126 2.29 9.42 6.00
C THR A 126 1.05 8.54 6.16
N ASP A 127 0.32 8.70 7.27
CA ASP A 127 -1.04 8.18 7.44
C ASP A 127 -2.12 9.17 6.98
N ASP A 128 -1.76 10.39 6.56
CA ASP A 128 -2.69 11.39 6.03
C ASP A 128 -2.98 11.17 4.54
N PHE A 129 -3.71 10.09 4.27
CA PHE A 129 -4.16 9.73 2.92
C PHE A 129 -5.56 9.11 2.94
N MET A 130 -6.14 9.01 1.74
CA MET A 130 -7.37 8.30 1.45
C MET A 130 -7.15 7.48 0.19
N THR A 131 -7.48 6.20 0.20
CA THR A 131 -7.44 5.37 -1.00
C THR A 131 -8.69 4.51 -1.11
N SER A 132 -9.13 4.30 -2.35
CA SER A 132 -10.30 3.51 -2.70
C SER A 132 -9.95 2.56 -3.83
N LEU A 133 -10.14 1.26 -3.60
CA LEU A 133 -9.90 0.19 -4.57
C LEU A 133 -11.23 -0.44 -4.95
N THR A 134 -11.51 -0.57 -6.24
CA THR A 134 -12.73 -1.24 -6.73
C THR A 134 -12.37 -2.55 -7.43
N PHE A 135 -12.92 -3.65 -6.92
CA PHE A 135 -12.76 -4.99 -7.45
C PHE A 135 -13.98 -5.45 -8.26
N GLY A 136 -13.75 -6.02 -9.43
CA GLY A 136 -14.77 -6.40 -10.41
C GLY A 136 -15.21 -5.24 -11.31
N ASP A 137 -16.39 -5.34 -11.91
CA ASP A 137 -16.94 -4.35 -12.87
C ASP A 137 -16.96 -2.92 -12.29
N LEU A 138 -16.62 -1.91 -13.09
CA LEU A 138 -16.53 -0.52 -12.61
C LEU A 138 -17.88 0.04 -12.07
N LEU A 139 -19.03 -0.42 -12.58
CA LEU A 139 -20.35 0.07 -12.19
C LEU A 139 -21.05 -0.81 -11.14
N GLY A 140 -20.60 -2.05 -10.95
CA GLY A 140 -21.21 -3.02 -10.04
C GLY A 140 -20.23 -3.76 -9.13
N GLY A 141 -18.96 -3.36 -9.14
CA GLY A 141 -17.88 -3.94 -8.36
C GLY A 141 -18.02 -3.62 -6.87
N THR A 142 -17.11 -4.18 -6.09
CA THR A 142 -17.01 -3.90 -4.66
C THR A 142 -15.86 -2.94 -4.41
N THR A 143 -16.17 -1.83 -3.75
CA THR A 143 -15.20 -0.85 -3.32
C THR A 143 -14.75 -1.16 -1.90
N VAL A 144 -13.44 -1.06 -1.65
CA VAL A 144 -12.85 -1.04 -0.31
C VAL A 144 -12.05 0.23 -0.14
N ASP A 145 -12.15 0.82 1.05
CA ASP A 145 -11.54 2.10 1.36
C ASP A 145 -10.54 1.96 2.52
N ILE A 146 -9.46 2.75 2.47
CA ILE A 146 -8.52 2.95 3.58
C ILE A 146 -8.33 4.46 3.72
N GLU A 147 -8.81 5.01 4.83
CA GLU A 147 -8.83 6.43 5.18
C GLU A 147 -8.46 6.59 6.67
N PRO A 148 -7.17 6.47 7.02
CA PRO A 148 -6.74 6.53 8.42
C PRO A 148 -7.19 7.81 9.16
N PRO A 149 -7.23 9.02 8.56
CA PRO A 149 -7.72 10.23 9.21
C PRO A 149 -9.19 10.13 9.67
N GLU A 150 -9.99 9.33 8.98
CA GLU A 150 -11.41 9.11 9.31
C GLU A 150 -11.63 7.83 10.15
N SER A 151 -10.54 7.19 10.62
CA SER A 151 -10.57 5.92 11.34
C SER A 151 -11.23 4.78 10.54
N ASN A 152 -11.19 4.85 9.21
CA ASN A 152 -11.68 3.82 8.31
C ASN A 152 -10.49 3.02 7.77
N GLY A 153 -10.09 1.97 8.48
CA GLY A 153 -8.83 1.28 8.21
C GLY A 153 -7.61 2.01 8.77
N THR A 154 -6.42 1.48 8.48
CA THR A 154 -5.12 2.02 8.90
C THR A 154 -4.09 1.83 7.80
N GLY A 155 -2.99 2.58 7.83
CA GLY A 155 -1.90 2.35 6.89
C GLY A 155 -0.92 3.49 6.80
N THR A 156 -0.02 3.39 5.84
CA THR A 156 0.97 4.39 5.49
C THR A 156 1.15 4.42 3.98
N VAL A 157 1.25 5.63 3.42
CA VAL A 157 1.64 5.85 2.04
C VAL A 157 2.99 6.52 1.99
N SER A 158 3.88 6.03 1.13
CA SER A 158 5.13 6.68 0.78
C SER A 158 5.19 6.97 -0.71
N VAL A 159 5.87 8.07 -1.07
CA VAL A 159 6.04 8.51 -2.45
C VAL A 159 7.51 8.78 -2.70
N ASP A 160 8.13 8.00 -3.60
CA ASP A 160 9.45 8.32 -4.14
C ASP A 160 9.26 9.18 -5.39
N ASP A 161 9.15 10.50 -5.17
CA ASP A 161 8.97 11.49 -6.21
C ASP A 161 10.30 11.89 -6.86
N ARG A 162 10.41 11.71 -8.19
CA ARG A 162 11.60 12.01 -8.98
C ARG A 162 11.34 13.07 -10.07
N GLY A 163 10.34 13.92 -9.89
CA GLY A 163 10.04 15.06 -10.77
C GLY A 163 9.10 14.71 -11.92
N ASP A 164 9.55 13.94 -12.91
CA ASP A 164 8.65 13.53 -14.02
C ASP A 164 8.03 12.15 -13.81
N THR A 165 8.56 11.40 -12.84
CA THR A 165 8.14 10.04 -12.48
C THR A 165 8.00 9.92 -10.97
N ALA A 166 7.24 8.95 -10.49
CA ALA A 166 7.14 8.64 -9.06
C ALA A 166 6.93 7.14 -8.83
N THR A 167 7.29 6.66 -7.64
CA THR A 167 6.85 5.35 -7.16
C THR A 167 6.04 5.55 -5.89
N ILE A 168 4.81 5.06 -5.87
CA ILE A 168 3.93 5.11 -4.71
C ILE A 168 3.90 3.73 -4.08
N SER A 169 4.08 3.66 -2.76
CA SER A 169 3.88 2.43 -1.99
C SER A 169 2.83 2.66 -0.91
N ILE A 170 1.83 1.79 -0.88
CA ILE A 170 0.71 1.79 0.08
C ILE A 170 0.80 0.51 0.89
N ASP A 171 0.96 0.62 2.20
CA ASP A 171 0.83 -0.49 3.15
C ASP A 171 -0.34 -0.16 4.08
N GLY A 172 -1.40 -0.95 4.06
CA GLY A 172 -2.60 -0.64 4.82
C GLY A 172 -3.45 -1.84 5.17
N GLU A 173 -4.44 -1.60 6.03
CA GLU A 173 -5.43 -2.58 6.47
C GLU A 173 -6.81 -1.93 6.42
N THR A 174 -7.74 -2.57 5.73
CA THR A 174 -9.16 -2.16 5.69
C THR A 174 -9.81 -2.32 7.06
N SER A 175 -10.96 -1.66 7.30
CA SER A 175 -11.71 -1.77 8.56
C SER A 175 -12.11 -3.20 8.93
N ASP A 176 -12.24 -4.08 7.93
CA ASP A 176 -12.63 -5.49 8.10
C ASP A 176 -11.41 -6.42 8.25
N GLY A 177 -10.19 -5.87 8.29
CA GLY A 177 -8.95 -6.59 8.58
C GLY A 177 -8.29 -7.25 7.36
N ALA A 178 -8.66 -6.88 6.14
CA ALA A 178 -7.89 -7.26 4.95
C ALA A 178 -6.70 -6.31 4.76
N ALA A 179 -5.49 -6.88 4.65
CA ALA A 179 -4.27 -6.12 4.41
C ALA A 179 -4.08 -5.85 2.92
N ILE A 180 -3.61 -4.65 2.58
CA ILE A 180 -3.35 -4.16 1.23
C ILE A 180 -1.88 -3.73 1.16
N ASP A 181 -1.14 -4.33 0.24
CA ASP A 181 0.19 -3.88 -0.18
C ASP A 181 0.07 -3.49 -1.65
N ALA A 182 0.25 -2.22 -1.98
CA ALA A 182 0.16 -1.74 -3.36
C ALA A 182 1.40 -0.94 -3.75
N THR A 183 1.91 -1.21 -4.95
CA THR A 183 2.98 -0.44 -5.59
C THR A 183 2.47 0.13 -6.90
N VAL A 184 2.69 1.42 -7.12
CA VAL A 184 2.34 2.11 -8.37
C VAL A 184 3.56 2.81 -8.92
N GLU A 185 3.96 2.46 -10.14
CA GLU A 185 5.03 3.15 -10.83
C GLU A 185 4.43 4.17 -11.80
N CYS A 186 4.58 5.45 -11.49
CA CYS A 186 4.16 6.55 -12.35
C CYS A 186 5.28 6.86 -13.34
N HIS A 187 5.03 6.64 -14.63
CA HIS A 187 5.94 7.01 -15.72
C HIS A 187 5.71 8.45 -16.20
N SER A 188 4.65 9.10 -15.73
CA SER A 188 4.39 10.53 -15.89
C SER A 188 3.70 11.09 -14.65
N VAL A 189 4.11 12.27 -14.19
CA VAL A 189 3.46 13.01 -13.10
C VAL A 189 3.03 14.39 -13.59
N PHE A 190 1.73 14.68 -13.45
CA PHE A 190 1.18 15.99 -13.78
C PHE A 190 1.38 16.95 -12.62
N ASP A 191 1.88 18.15 -12.90
CA ASP A 191 2.05 19.19 -11.90
C ASP A 191 1.00 20.31 -12.10
N PHE A 192 0.13 20.49 -11.10
CA PHE A 192 -0.89 21.54 -11.08
C PHE A 192 -0.45 22.81 -10.35
N GLY A 193 0.80 22.88 -9.89
CA GLY A 193 1.39 24.07 -9.26
C GLY A 193 1.09 24.18 -7.76
N GLY A 194 1.25 23.08 -7.03
CA GLY A 194 1.08 23.01 -5.57
C GLY A 194 2.32 23.28 -4.75
#